data_AF-A0A2H0LXE7-F1
#
_entry.id   AF-A0A2H0LXE7-F1
#
_cell.length_a   1.000
_cell.length_b   1.000
_cell.length_c   1.000
_cell.angle_alpha   90.00
_cell.angle_beta   90.00
_cell.angle_gamma   90.00
#
_symmetry.space_group_name_H-M   'P 1'
#
loop_
_entity.id
_entity.type
_entity.pdbx_description
1 polymer ?
#
loop_
_entity_poly.entity_id
_entity_poly.type
_entity_poly.pdbx_seq_one_letter_code
_entity_poly.pdbx_strand_id
1 'polypeptide(L)' 'MKNAPDKKQNKDKSSNLSSRAEEFRFVDGLVKDIYFEFGIKIPRAKLLVEIVDALKRKGTTDKRAIREEIAQMFIEESGQ' A
#
# COMPACT_ATOMS: atom_id res chain seq x y z
N MET A 1 36.49 -14.17 33.97
CA MET A 1 35.74 -13.07 33.34
C MET A 1 35.67 -13.36 31.84
N LYS A 2 34.48 -13.59 31.27
CA LYS A 2 34.32 -13.94 29.86
C LYS A 2 34.09 -12.65 29.05
N ASN A 3 34.99 -12.33 28.14
CA ASN A 3 34.80 -11.33 27.10
C ASN A 3 34.24 -12.01 25.86
N ALA A 4 33.14 -11.49 25.31
CA ALA A 4 32.75 -11.67 23.92
C ALA A 4 31.90 -10.47 23.49
N PRO A 5 32.35 -9.64 22.52
CA PRO A 5 31.50 -8.70 21.82
C PRO A 5 30.98 -9.31 20.50
N ASP A 6 29.98 -8.62 19.94
CA ASP A 6 29.48 -8.72 18.56
C ASP A 6 28.65 -9.95 18.16
N LYS A 7 27.33 -9.72 18.02
CA LYS A 7 26.67 -9.80 16.70
C LYS A 7 25.57 -8.75 16.60
N LYS A 8 25.86 -7.67 15.86
CA LYS A 8 24.87 -6.73 15.32
C LYS A 8 23.69 -7.49 14.69
N GLN A 9 22.50 -7.33 15.27
CA GLN A 9 21.25 -7.62 14.59
C GLN A 9 21.09 -6.60 13.46
N ASN A 10 21.32 -7.03 12.22
CA ASN A 10 20.92 -6.29 11.04
C ASN A 10 19.85 -7.15 10.34
N LYS A 11 18.61 -7.10 10.85
CA LYS A 11 17.49 -7.88 10.31
C LYS A 11 16.29 -7.02 9.90
N ASP A 12 16.48 -5.71 9.74
CA ASP A 12 15.35 -4.77 9.53
C ASP A 12 15.24 -4.20 8.10
N LYS A 13 16.08 -4.63 7.15
CA LYS A 13 16.06 -4.04 5.79
C LYS A 13 15.29 -4.84 4.74
N SER A 14 14.86 -6.08 5.05
CA SER A 14 14.27 -6.97 4.04
C SER A 14 12.73 -6.96 4.01
N SER A 15 12.06 -6.47 5.05
CA SER A 15 10.59 -6.43 5.13
C SER A 15 9.94 -5.24 4.41
N ASN A 16 10.71 -4.18 4.14
CA ASN A 16 10.17 -2.93 3.59
C ASN A 16 10.15 -2.89 2.04
N LEU A 17 10.89 -3.79 1.39
CA LEU A 17 10.94 -3.90 -0.07
C LEU A 17 9.84 -4.81 -0.65
N SER A 18 9.36 -5.80 0.10
CA SER A 18 8.24 -6.64 -0.36
C SER A 18 6.92 -5.87 -0.34
N SER A 19 6.64 -5.06 0.70
CA SER A 19 5.40 -4.26 0.76
C SER A 19 5.31 -3.26 -0.38
N ARG A 20 6.40 -2.55 -0.69
CA ARG A 20 6.37 -1.53 -1.75
C ARG A 20 6.12 -2.15 -3.12
N ALA A 21 6.69 -3.32 -3.40
CA ALA A 21 6.46 -4.02 -4.66
C ALA A 21 5.03 -4.60 -4.75
N GLU A 22 4.45 -5.03 -3.63
CA GLU A 22 3.05 -5.47 -3.52
C GLU A 22 2.07 -4.32 -3.73
N GLU A 23 2.30 -3.18 -3.08
CA GLU A 23 1.54 -1.94 -3.25
C GLU A 23 1.48 -1.51 -4.74
N PHE A 24 2.61 -1.57 -5.46
CA PHE A 24 2.64 -1.23 -6.88
C PHE A 24 1.84 -2.21 -7.76
N ARG A 25 1.86 -3.51 -7.44
CA ARG A 25 1.11 -4.51 -8.21
C ARG A 25 -0.39 -4.36 -8.02
N PHE A 26 -0.84 -4.09 -6.80
CA PHE A 26 -2.26 -3.83 -6.52
C PHE A 26 -2.77 -2.60 -7.26
N VAL A 27 -2.05 -1.47 -7.18
CA VAL A 27 -2.46 -0.24 -7.89
C VAL A 27 -2.51 -0.49 -9.40
N ASP A 28 -1.64 -1.35 -9.94
CA ASP A 28 -1.72 -1.79 -11.33
C ASP A 28 -2.92 -2.69 -11.62
N GLY A 29 -3.27 -3.59 -10.70
CA GLY A 29 -4.48 -4.41 -10.74
C GLY A 29 -5.75 -3.56 -10.80
N LEU A 30 -5.94 -2.66 -9.82
CA LEU A 30 -7.11 -1.76 -9.81
C LEU A 30 -7.24 -0.93 -11.09
N VAL A 31 -6.13 -0.42 -11.64
CA VAL A 31 -6.17 0.32 -12.92
C VAL A 31 -6.66 -0.57 -14.06
N LYS A 32 -6.25 -1.85 -14.09
CA LYS A 32 -6.72 -2.83 -15.07
C LYS A 32 -8.18 -3.18 -14.88
N ASP A 33 -8.62 -3.40 -13.65
CA ASP A 33 -10.01 -3.76 -13.34
C ASP A 33 -10.96 -2.62 -13.71
N ILE A 34 -10.61 -1.38 -13.35
CA ILE A 34 -11.37 -0.19 -13.76
C ILE A 34 -11.45 -0.08 -15.28
N TYR A 35 -10.34 -0.37 -15.98
CA TYR A 35 -10.34 -0.37 -17.43
C TYR A 35 -11.20 -1.49 -18.02
N PHE A 36 -11.15 -2.68 -17.45
CA PHE A 36 -11.91 -3.83 -17.93
C PHE A 36 -13.42 -3.67 -17.70
N GLU A 37 -13.81 -3.20 -16.51
CA GLU A 37 -15.21 -3.05 -16.11
C GLU A 37 -15.87 -1.82 -16.75
N PHE A 38 -15.15 -0.68 -16.80
CA PHE A 38 -15.74 0.60 -17.20
C PHE A 38 -15.17 1.18 -18.51
N GLY A 39 -14.13 0.57 -19.09
CA GLY A 39 -13.45 1.11 -20.28
C GLY A 39 -12.62 2.38 -20.01
N ILE A 40 -12.41 2.72 -18.74
CA ILE A 40 -11.76 3.98 -18.34
C ILE A 40 -10.25 3.77 -18.21
N LYS A 41 -9.46 4.53 -18.98
CA LYS A 41 -8.01 4.59 -18.81
C LYS A 41 -7.63 5.66 -17.79
N ILE A 42 -7.10 5.25 -16.64
CA ILE A 42 -6.69 6.16 -15.56
C ILE A 42 -5.22 5.94 -15.17
N PRO A 43 -4.39 7.00 -15.10
CA PRO A 43 -3.03 6.89 -14.57
C PRO A 43 -3.05 6.51 -13.07
N ARG A 44 -2.10 5.68 -12.63
CA ARG A 44 -1.97 5.24 -11.22
C ARG A 44 -1.99 6.40 -10.22
N ALA A 45 -1.25 7.47 -10.50
CA ALA A 45 -1.22 8.66 -9.63
C ALA A 45 -2.59 9.33 -9.52
N LYS A 46 -3.37 9.35 -10.60
CA LYS A 46 -4.72 9.91 -10.60
C LYS A 46 -5.66 9.03 -9.79
N LEU A 47 -5.61 7.71 -9.95
CA LEU A 47 -6.39 6.76 -9.16
C LEU A 47 -6.14 6.96 -7.65
N LEU A 48 -4.88 7.06 -7.23
CA LEU A 48 -4.52 7.28 -5.83
C LEU A 48 -5.06 8.61 -5.30
N VAL A 49 -5.07 9.68 -6.11
CA VAL A 49 -5.66 10.97 -5.72
C VAL A 49 -7.17 10.84 -5.54
N GLU A 50 -7.87 10.18 -6.46
CA GLU A 50 -9.32 9.98 -6.37
C GLU A 50 -9.70 9.16 -5.13
N ILE A 51 -8.94 8.10 -4.80
CA ILE A 51 -9.13 7.31 -3.57
C ILE A 51 -8.94 8.18 -2.33
N VAL A 52 -7.84 8.94 -2.25
CA VAL A 52 -7.57 9.83 -1.13
C VAL A 52 -8.66 10.89 -0.97
N ASP A 53 -9.12 11.48 -2.07
CA ASP A 53 -10.17 12.50 -2.02
C ASP A 53 -11.54 11.92 -1.69
N ALA A 54 -11.84 10.69 -2.09
CA ALA A 54 -13.03 9.97 -1.65
C ALA A 54 -13.01 9.72 -0.14
N LEU A 55 -11.86 9.32 0.41
CA LEU A 55 -11.68 9.13 1.85
C LEU A 55 -11.84 10.45 2.63
N LYS A 56 -11.28 11.55 2.13
CA LYS A 56 -11.51 12.89 2.73
C LYS A 56 -12.98 13.30 2.70
N ARG A 57 -13.69 13.03 1.60
CA ARG A 57 -15.14 13.32 1.50
C ARG A 57 -15.97 12.51 2.50
N LYS A 58 -15.51 11.31 2.88
CA LYS A 58 -16.11 10.51 3.97
C LYS A 58 -15.78 11.04 5.38
N GLY A 59 -14.99 12.11 5.49
CA GLY A 59 -14.61 12.72 6.76
C GLY A 59 -13.22 12.30 7.28
N THR A 60 -12.53 11.40 6.58
CA THR A 60 -11.19 10.96 6.97
C THR A 60 -10.16 12.03 6.60
N THR A 61 -9.72 12.81 7.57
CA THR A 61 -8.72 13.88 7.39
C THR A 61 -7.35 13.55 7.94
N ASP A 62 -7.26 12.52 8.79
CA ASP A 62 -5.99 12.00 9.31
C ASP A 62 -5.23 11.21 8.23
N LYS A 63 -3.99 11.65 7.95
CA LYS A 63 -3.09 11.00 7.00
C LYS A 63 -2.77 9.56 7.38
N ARG A 64 -2.71 9.25 8.69
CA ARG A 64 -2.45 7.89 9.15
C ARG A 64 -3.65 6.99 8.89
N ALA A 65 -4.85 7.42 9.25
CA ALA A 65 -6.09 6.71 8.93
C ALA A 65 -6.28 6.49 7.41
N ILE A 66 -6.02 7.50 6.57
CA ILE A 66 -6.07 7.34 5.10
C ILE A 66 -5.07 6.27 4.62
N ARG A 67 -3.85 6.26 5.18
CA ARG A 67 -2.86 5.25 4.84
C ARG A 67 -3.28 3.86 5.30
N GLU A 68 -3.85 3.73 6.49
CA GLU A 68 -4.33 2.47 7.04
C GLU A 68 -5.54 1.94 6.25
N GLU A 69 -6.48 2.79 5.80
CA GLU A 69 -7.59 2.37 4.94
C GLU A 69 -7.12 1.92 3.55
N ILE A 70 -6.20 2.67 2.92
CA ILE A 70 -5.55 2.23 1.68
C ILE A 70 -4.82 0.90 1.91
N ALA A 71 -4.19 0.73 3.07
CA ALA A 71 -3.53 -0.51 3.44
C ALA A 71 -4.48 -1.69 3.66
N GLN A 72 -5.64 -1.45 4.26
CA GLN A 72 -6.67 -2.47 4.44
C GLN A 72 -7.26 -2.93 3.11
N MET A 73 -7.46 -2.02 2.15
CA MET A 73 -7.81 -2.40 0.78
C MET A 73 -6.77 -3.36 0.16
N PHE A 74 -5.48 -3.26 0.54
CA PHE A 74 -4.45 -4.23 0.12
C PHE A 74 -4.57 -5.61 0.80
N ILE A 75 -5.08 -5.67 2.04
CA ILE A 75 -5.15 -6.92 2.83
C ILE A 75 -6.40 -7.73 2.45
N GLU A 76 -7.54 -7.06 2.23
CA GLU A 76 -8.80 -7.73 1.92
C GLU A 76 -8.77 -8.49 0.58
N GLU A 77 -8.00 -8.04 -0.42
CA GLU A 77 -7.80 -8.79 -1.67
C GLU A 77 -6.88 -10.01 -1.54
N SER A 78 -6.07 -10.09 -0.49
CA SER A 78 -5.10 -11.19 -0.31
C SER A 78 -5.68 -12.41 0.44
N GLY A 79 -6.92 -12.30 0.93
CA GLY A 79 -7.54 -13.24 1.84
C GLY A 79 -8.69 -14.09 1.27
N GLN A 80 -9.00 -13.99 -0.03
CA GLN A 80 -10.02 -14.79 -0.70
C GLN A 80 -9.45 -15.68 -1.82
#